data_AF-A0A3C0DSU9-F1
#
_entry.id   AF-A0A3C0DSU9-F1
#
_cell.length_a   1.000
_cell.length_b   1.000
_cell.length_c   1.000
_cell.angle_alpha   90.00
_cell.angle_beta   90.00
_cell.angle_gamma   90.00
#
_symmetry.space_group_name_H-M   'P 1'
#
loop_
_entity.id
_entity.type
_entity.pdbx_description
1 polymer ?
#
loop_
_entity_poly.entity_id
_entity_poly.type
_entity_poly.pdbx_seq_one_letter_code
_entity_poly.pdbx_strand_id
1 'polypeptide(L)'
;MLEGRMSCNDCHEPHGANIHQRTSGLGAQQRDAVCVRCHSEQAGPHVFEHEALREGCTACHKPHGSMNRGMLVQRDANLCLRCHAQIQTGGAGVFIGKTDHTGFLRGGTCWSAGCHSAVHGSNFSPRLLY
;
A
#
# COMPACT_ATOMS: atom_id res chain seq x y z
N MET A 1 -13.40 -0.11 11.84
CA MET A 1 -13.22 -1.03 12.98
C MET A 1 -14.60 -1.25 13.56
N LEU A 2 -15.20 -2.42 13.35
CA LEU A 2 -16.34 -2.85 14.15
C LEU A 2 -15.73 -3.31 15.47
N GLU A 3 -16.05 -2.62 16.56
CA GLU A 3 -15.55 -2.94 17.90
C GLU A 3 -15.75 -4.44 18.19
N GLY A 4 -14.69 -5.12 18.64
CA GLY A 4 -14.72 -6.52 19.07
C GLY A 4 -14.22 -7.58 18.08
N ARG A 5 -13.80 -7.22 16.85
CA ARG A 5 -13.24 -8.20 15.88
C ARG A 5 -11.72 -8.32 15.86
N MET A 6 -11.01 -7.39 16.50
CA MET A 6 -9.56 -7.43 16.58
C MET A 6 -9.05 -6.81 17.88
N SER A 7 -8.07 -7.47 18.49
CA SER A 7 -7.40 -7.08 19.72
C SER A 7 -5.95 -6.67 19.46
N CYS A 8 -5.33 -5.98 20.43
CA CYS A 8 -3.92 -5.60 20.35
C CYS A 8 -3.00 -6.81 20.13
N ASN A 9 -3.36 -7.95 20.71
CA ASN A 9 -2.56 -9.18 20.71
C ASN A 9 -2.71 -9.99 19.41
N ASP A 10 -3.66 -9.64 18.56
CA ASP A 10 -3.79 -10.27 17.25
C ASP A 10 -2.63 -9.85 16.34
N CYS A 11 -2.04 -8.69 16.63
CA CYS A 11 -0.86 -8.17 15.94
C CYS A 11 0.40 -8.17 16.80
N HIS A 12 0.31 -7.81 18.09
CA HIS A 12 1.48 -7.68 18.96
C HIS A 12 1.67 -8.89 19.87
N GLU A 13 2.92 -9.27 20.11
CA GLU A 13 3.28 -10.25 21.13
C GLU A 13 3.66 -9.52 22.43
N PRO A 14 2.79 -9.51 23.46
CA PRO A 14 3.04 -8.78 24.71
C PRO A 14 4.24 -9.34 25.50
N HIS A 15 4.60 -10.60 25.29
CA HIS A 15 5.76 -11.22 25.93
C HIS A 15 6.98 -11.32 25.00
N GLY A 16 7.04 -10.43 23.98
CA GLY A 16 7.96 -10.39 22.84
C GLY A 16 9.22 -11.27 22.90
N ALA A 17 9.53 -11.97 21.80
CA ALA A 17 10.67 -12.88 21.69
C ALA A 17 12.05 -12.27 22.03
N ASN A 18 12.17 -10.93 22.02
CA ASN A 18 13.40 -10.21 22.37
C ASN A 18 13.09 -9.07 23.36
N ILE A 19 13.38 -9.28 24.64
CA ILE A 19 13.15 -8.31 25.73
C ILE A 19 13.94 -6.98 25.57
N HIS A 20 14.94 -6.96 24.69
CA HIS A 20 15.78 -5.78 24.42
C HIS A 20 15.29 -4.91 23.26
N GLN A 21 14.24 -5.33 22.53
CA GLN A 21 13.77 -4.61 21.36
C GLN A 21 12.56 -3.73 21.71
N ARG A 22 12.76 -2.41 21.66
CA ARG A 22 11.73 -1.39 22.01
C ARG A 22 10.52 -1.33 21.07
N THR A 23 10.53 -2.09 19.98
CA THR A 23 9.37 -2.25 19.10
C THR A 23 8.67 -3.55 19.48
N SER A 24 7.43 -3.44 19.94
CA SER A 24 6.56 -4.50 20.46
C SER A 24 6.56 -5.80 19.64
N GLY A 25 7.55 -6.65 19.91
CA GLY A 25 7.61 -8.07 19.54
C GLY A 25 7.84 -8.42 18.07
N LEU A 26 7.72 -7.49 17.12
CA LEU A 26 7.81 -7.79 15.69
C LEU A 26 9.06 -7.19 15.03
N GLY A 27 10.03 -8.04 14.68
CA GLY A 27 11.10 -7.71 13.74
C GLY A 27 10.56 -7.37 12.34
N ALA A 28 11.35 -6.70 11.49
CA ALA A 28 10.88 -6.20 10.18
C ALA A 28 10.21 -7.30 9.31
N GLN A 29 10.80 -8.49 9.24
CA GLN A 29 10.23 -9.66 8.54
C GLN A 29 8.95 -10.20 9.20
N GLN A 30 8.79 -10.01 10.50
CA GLN A 30 7.58 -10.38 11.24
C GLN A 30 6.45 -9.35 11.07
N ARG A 31 6.76 -8.10 10.67
CA ARG A 31 5.77 -7.03 10.50
C ARG A 31 4.87 -7.26 9.29
N ASP A 32 5.40 -7.72 8.16
CA ASP A 32 4.54 -8.04 7.01
C ASP A 32 3.85 -9.39 7.22
N ALA A 33 4.56 -10.34 7.85
CA ALA A 33 4.01 -11.66 8.19
C ALA A 33 2.73 -11.58 9.02
N VAL A 34 2.62 -10.61 9.94
CA VAL A 34 1.40 -10.45 10.75
C VAL A 34 0.22 -9.90 9.95
N CYS A 35 0.46 -9.07 8.93
CA CYS A 35 -0.59 -8.55 8.06
C CYS A 35 -1.19 -9.68 7.21
N VAL A 36 -0.35 -10.53 6.63
CA VAL A 36 -0.78 -11.60 5.72
C VAL A 36 -1.43 -12.80 6.40
N ARG A 37 -1.38 -12.90 7.74
CA ARG A 37 -2.16 -13.89 8.51
C ARG A 37 -3.65 -13.75 8.23
N CYS A 38 -4.13 -12.53 8.04
CA CYS A 38 -5.52 -12.23 7.70
C CYS A 38 -5.66 -11.78 6.23
N HIS A 39 -4.66 -11.10 5.68
CA HIS A 39 -4.65 -10.62 4.30
C HIS A 39 -3.87 -11.56 3.36
N SER A 40 -4.21 -12.85 3.37
CA SER A 40 -3.49 -13.89 2.62
C SER A 40 -3.47 -13.65 1.10
N GLU A 41 -4.51 -13.00 0.56
CA GLU A 41 -4.58 -12.61 -0.85
C GLU A 41 -3.48 -11.62 -1.26
N GLN A 42 -2.90 -10.89 -0.31
CA GLN A 42 -1.83 -9.90 -0.54
C GLN A 42 -0.43 -10.48 -0.29
N ALA A 43 -0.34 -11.76 0.08
CA ALA A 43 0.91 -12.43 0.46
C ALA A 43 1.64 -13.09 -0.72
N GLY A 44 0.94 -13.26 -1.84
CA GLY A 44 1.40 -14.14 -2.91
C GLY A 44 2.68 -13.61 -3.56
N PRO A 45 3.49 -14.48 -4.18
CA PRO A 45 4.26 -14.02 -5.32
C PRO A 45 3.25 -13.65 -6.42
N HIS A 46 3.19 -12.37 -6.76
CA HIS A 46 2.50 -11.90 -7.94
C HIS A 46 3.46 -11.99 -9.14
N VAL A 47 2.97 -12.28 -10.35
CA VAL A 47 3.82 -12.29 -11.56
C VAL A 47 4.49 -10.91 -11.75
N PHE A 48 3.72 -9.86 -11.49
CA PHE A 48 4.19 -8.49 -11.45
C PHE A 48 4.02 -7.98 -10.02
N GLU A 49 5.11 -7.95 -9.26
CA GLU A 49 5.16 -7.41 -7.90
C GLU A 49 5.24 -5.88 -7.94
N HIS A 50 4.46 -5.20 -7.11
CA HIS A 50 4.67 -3.78 -6.87
C HIS A 50 5.88 -3.62 -5.93
N GLU A 51 6.98 -3.07 -6.43
CA GLU A 51 8.28 -3.04 -5.72
C GLU A 51 8.19 -2.43 -4.31
N ALA A 52 7.28 -1.47 -4.09
CA ALA A 52 7.10 -0.85 -2.78
C ALA A 52 6.60 -1.84 -1.70
N LEU A 53 6.09 -3.02 -2.07
CA LEU A 53 5.78 -4.06 -1.08
C LEU A 53 7.02 -4.58 -0.36
N ARG A 54 8.22 -4.44 -0.96
CA ARG A 54 9.48 -4.77 -0.30
C ARG A 54 9.84 -3.80 0.82
N GLU A 55 9.26 -2.60 0.83
CA GLU A 55 9.36 -1.65 1.96
C GLU A 55 8.40 -2.01 3.10
N GLY A 56 7.52 -2.99 2.88
CA GLY A 56 6.55 -3.52 3.83
C GLY A 56 5.21 -2.80 3.81
N CYS A 57 4.19 -3.42 4.39
CA CYS A 57 2.80 -2.94 4.33
C CYS A 57 2.65 -1.52 4.91
N THR A 58 3.50 -1.17 5.88
CA THR A 58 3.46 0.12 6.58
C THR A 58 4.04 1.30 5.79
N ALA A 59 4.68 1.05 4.64
CA ALA A 59 5.09 2.13 3.73
C ALA A 59 3.88 2.92 3.21
N CYS A 60 2.74 2.22 3.06
CA CYS A 60 1.47 2.75 2.57
C CYS A 60 0.37 2.80 3.64
N HIS A 61 0.36 1.87 4.61
CA HIS A 61 -0.72 1.75 5.60
C HIS A 61 -0.31 2.13 7.03
N LYS A 62 -1.28 2.62 7.81
CA LYS A 62 -1.19 2.88 9.26
C LYS A 62 -2.01 1.85 10.03
N PRO A 63 -1.39 0.81 10.62
CA PRO A 63 -2.12 -0.31 11.22
C PRO A 63 -2.97 0.07 12.45
N HIS A 64 -2.67 1.20 13.11
CA HIS A 64 -3.46 1.72 14.24
C HIS A 64 -4.57 2.69 13.82
N GLY A 65 -4.76 2.89 12.51
CA GLY A 65 -5.77 3.78 11.96
C GLY A 65 -5.19 5.03 11.27
N SER A 66 -6.01 5.59 10.37
CA SER A 66 -5.74 6.82 9.64
C SER A 66 -7.05 7.53 9.34
N MET A 67 -7.00 8.83 9.11
CA MET A 67 -8.11 9.59 8.55
C MET A 67 -8.37 9.25 7.07
N ASN A 68 -7.40 8.61 6.41
CA ASN A 68 -7.52 8.21 5.01
C ASN A 68 -8.15 6.82 4.90
N ARG A 69 -9.08 6.64 3.95
CA ARG A 69 -9.70 5.35 3.65
C ARG A 69 -8.64 4.29 3.37
N GLY A 70 -8.85 3.06 3.84
CA GLY A 70 -7.86 1.98 3.72
C GLY A 70 -6.67 2.16 4.67
N MET A 71 -6.80 3.01 5.70
CA MET A 71 -5.73 3.30 6.66
C MET A 71 -4.47 3.89 6.00
N LEU A 72 -4.59 4.59 4.88
CA LEU A 72 -3.42 5.04 4.13
C LEU A 72 -2.64 6.16 4.84
N VAL A 73 -1.33 6.20 4.66
CA VAL A 73 -0.45 7.25 5.21
C VAL A 73 -0.64 8.60 4.52
N GLN A 74 -1.10 8.58 3.27
CA GLN A 74 -1.46 9.75 2.45
C GLN A 74 -2.79 9.50 1.74
N ARG A 75 -3.46 10.57 1.32
CA ARG A 75 -4.77 10.51 0.67
C ARG A 75 -4.63 10.43 -0.86
N ASP A 76 -5.49 9.62 -1.49
CA ASP A 76 -5.70 9.60 -2.94
C ASP A 76 -4.39 9.47 -3.74
N ALA A 77 -4.26 10.19 -4.86
CA ALA A 77 -3.09 10.15 -5.74
C ALA A 77 -1.79 10.57 -5.05
N ASN A 78 -1.85 11.37 -3.97
CA ASN A 78 -0.65 11.84 -3.27
C ASN A 78 0.17 10.68 -2.70
N LEU A 79 -0.45 9.53 -2.39
CA LEU A 79 0.29 8.35 -1.97
C LEU A 79 1.21 7.82 -3.08
N CYS A 80 0.65 7.64 -4.28
CA CYS A 80 1.35 7.11 -5.45
C CYS A 80 2.46 8.08 -5.90
N LEU A 81 2.17 9.37 -5.87
CA LEU A 81 3.10 10.43 -6.29
C LEU A 81 4.32 10.60 -5.38
N ARG A 82 4.38 9.93 -4.22
CA ARG A 82 5.60 9.89 -3.40
C ARG A 82 6.76 9.21 -4.11
N CYS A 83 6.46 8.23 -4.96
CA CYS A 83 7.44 7.49 -5.74
C CYS A 83 7.27 7.73 -7.24
N HIS A 84 6.03 7.83 -7.73
CA HIS A 84 5.70 8.12 -9.13
C HIS A 84 5.63 9.63 -9.42
N ALA A 85 6.63 10.38 -8.94
CA ALA A 85 6.66 11.85 -8.97
C ALA A 85 6.98 12.45 -10.35
N GLN A 86 7.16 11.64 -11.40
CA GLN A 86 7.48 12.08 -12.76
C GLN A 86 6.28 12.71 -13.47
N ILE A 87 5.58 13.61 -12.80
CA ILE A 87 4.57 14.46 -13.43
C ILE A 87 5.31 15.48 -14.28
N GLN A 88 5.28 15.29 -15.60
CA GLN A 88 5.64 16.37 -16.51
C GLN A 88 4.37 17.18 -16.78
N THR A 89 4.28 18.38 -16.19
CA THR A 89 3.31 19.41 -16.60
C THR A 89 3.87 20.20 -17.78
N GLY A 90 4.26 19.51 -18.84
CA GLY A 90 4.73 20.12 -20.08
C GLY A 90 3.59 20.24 -21.08
N GLY A 91 3.02 21.45 -21.23
CA GLY A 91 1.95 21.72 -22.19
C GLY A 91 0.61 21.09 -21.81
N ALA A 92 -0.25 21.86 -21.13
CA ALA A 92 -1.68 21.58 -20.85
C ALA A 92 -2.10 20.21 -20.25
N GLY A 93 -1.18 19.27 -20.03
CA GLY A 93 -1.47 17.91 -19.63
C GLY A 93 -0.66 17.40 -18.43
N VAL A 94 -1.14 16.31 -17.84
CA VAL A 94 -0.52 15.59 -16.73
C VAL A 94 0.03 14.27 -17.27
N PHE A 95 1.35 14.18 -17.45
CA PHE A 95 2.00 12.96 -17.93
C PHE A 95 2.65 12.22 -16.75
N ILE A 96 2.45 10.91 -16.66
CA ILE A 96 3.20 10.02 -15.76
C ILE A 96 4.07 9.13 -16.64
N GLY A 97 5.39 9.32 -16.58
CA GLY A 97 6.32 8.74 -17.54
C GLY A 97 6.05 9.26 -18.96
N LYS A 98 5.78 8.37 -19.91
CA LYS A 98 5.45 8.71 -21.31
C LYS A 98 3.95 8.70 -21.63
N THR A 99 3.10 8.50 -20.62
CA THR A 99 1.65 8.32 -20.82
C THR A 99 0.90 9.56 -20.33
N ASP A 100 0.02 10.11 -21.17
CA ASP A 100 -0.89 11.21 -20.80
C ASP A 100 -2.02 10.71 -19.89
N HIS A 101 -2.15 11.30 -18.71
CA HIS A 101 -3.17 11.00 -17.69
C HIS A 101 -4.23 12.10 -17.54
N THR A 102 -4.16 13.18 -18.33
CA THR A 102 -5.05 14.35 -18.23
C THR A 102 -6.53 13.99 -18.32
N GLY A 103 -6.88 13.07 -19.23
CA GLY A 103 -8.24 12.55 -19.38
C GLY A 103 -8.61 11.55 -18.28
N PHE A 104 -7.68 10.65 -17.94
CA PHE A 104 -7.92 9.56 -16.99
C PHE A 104 -8.16 10.06 -15.55
N LEU A 105 -7.46 11.12 -15.13
CA LEU A 105 -7.63 11.72 -13.80
C LEU A 105 -9.00 12.38 -13.59
N ARG A 106 -9.78 12.59 -14.66
CA ARG A 106 -11.18 13.03 -14.55
C ARG A 106 -12.12 11.92 -14.06
N GLY A 107 -11.74 10.66 -14.27
CA GLY A 107 -12.54 9.50 -13.90
C GLY A 107 -12.29 8.99 -12.47
N GLY A 108 -11.26 9.48 -11.78
CA GLY A 108 -10.92 9.05 -10.43
C GLY A 108 -9.43 9.20 -10.10
N THR A 109 -9.05 8.66 -8.94
CA THR A 109 -7.63 8.53 -8.54
C THR A 109 -6.95 7.40 -9.32
N CYS A 110 -5.64 7.28 -9.17
CA CYS A 110 -4.82 6.25 -9.84
C CYS A 110 -5.45 4.84 -9.77
N TRP A 111 -5.92 4.42 -8.60
CA TRP A 111 -6.56 3.10 -8.45
C TRP A 111 -8.08 3.14 -8.63
N SER A 112 -8.74 4.28 -8.34
CA SER A 112 -10.22 4.35 -8.39
C SER A 112 -10.76 4.62 -9.79
N ALA A 113 -9.91 5.05 -10.73
CA ALA A 113 -10.26 5.22 -12.14
C ALA A 113 -10.35 3.87 -12.91
N GLY A 114 -10.07 2.75 -12.25
CA GLY A 114 -10.15 1.41 -12.85
C GLY A 114 -8.91 0.99 -13.66
N CYS A 115 -7.85 1.80 -13.67
CA CYS A 115 -6.61 1.49 -14.38
C CYS A 115 -5.56 0.80 -13.49
N HIS A 116 -5.23 1.36 -12.32
CA HIS A 116 -4.24 0.78 -11.40
C HIS A 116 -4.94 0.08 -10.24
N SER A 117 -5.80 -0.88 -10.55
CA SER A 117 -6.69 -1.52 -9.57
C SER A 117 -6.01 -2.61 -8.73
N ALA A 118 -4.81 -3.06 -9.12
CA ALA A 118 -4.08 -4.15 -8.48
C ALA A 118 -2.79 -3.66 -7.81
N VAL A 119 -2.90 -2.66 -6.93
CA VAL A 119 -1.75 -1.93 -6.34
C VAL A 119 -0.82 -2.79 -5.45
N HIS A 120 -1.27 -3.95 -5.00
CA HIS A 120 -0.46 -4.92 -4.24
C HIS A 120 0.22 -5.96 -5.16
N GLY A 121 -0.02 -5.94 -6.46
CA GLY A 121 0.53 -6.93 -7.38
C GLY A 121 -0.52 -7.46 -8.36
N SER A 122 -0.05 -7.89 -9.53
CA SER A 122 -0.90 -8.38 -10.61
C SER A 122 -0.33 -9.65 -11.21
N ASN A 123 -1.22 -10.57 -11.58
CA ASN A 123 -0.87 -11.77 -12.34
C ASN A 123 -1.17 -11.63 -13.84
N PHE A 124 -1.69 -10.48 -14.25
CA PHE A 124 -2.21 -10.27 -15.62
C PHE A 124 -1.44 -9.19 -16.39
N SER A 125 -1.12 -8.06 -15.73
CA SER A 125 -0.44 -6.96 -16.40
C SER A 125 0.25 -6.02 -15.40
N PRO A 126 1.48 -5.56 -15.69
CA PRO A 126 2.18 -4.58 -14.86
C PRO A 126 1.49 -3.21 -14.82
N ARG A 127 0.66 -2.88 -15.83
CA ARG A 127 -0.08 -1.61 -15.88
C ARG A 127 -1.15 -1.51 -14.79
N LEU A 128 -1.57 -2.63 -14.21
CA LEU A 128 -2.52 -2.62 -13.10
C LEU A 128 -1.88 -2.19 -11.76
N LEU A 129 -0.54 -2.08 -11.73
CA LEU A 129 0.24 -1.70 -10.54
C LEU A 129 0.45 -0.19 -10.42
N TYR A 130 0.86 0.46 -11.53
CA TYR A 130 1.35 1.85 -11.59
C TYR A 130 0.74 2.61 -12.76
#